data_AF-A0A812M3D9-F1
#
_entry.id   AF-A0A812M3D9-F1
#
_cell.length_a   1.000
_cell.length_b   1.000
_cell.length_c   1.000
_cell.angle_alpha   90.00
_cell.angle_beta   90.00
_cell.angle_gamma   90.00
#
_symmetry.space_group_name_H-M   'P 1'
#
loop_
_entity.id
_entity.type
_entity.pdbx_description
1 polymer ?
#
loop_
_entity_poly.entity_id
_entity_poly.type
_entity_poly.pdbx_seq_one_letter_code
_entity_poly.pdbx_strand_id
1 'polypeptide(L)'
;MPLPFPGLEHIRDDDLFLCLNFVMVGYIALIFFPGWRYTKTVTFSCVVMYSALYFALLGKIAKDALPPPPIVRLPPGSGFSSLDEVVALFSHRGVMFAGWTHYIAFDLFMARHIVLESREVGIPHWSIAPLVVVTLFAGPAGVCLYVLTKAAWDFFVPGREARALWTARRGVLVLLYVATTGLSAMMVGWVLVFPGSWMGGRWKLHDDWIEESFDKYAAVFPTPKSLITKYQHHPSVQLTHILPAAFWALLVPIQIHPDVRRRYRRAHRWLGRLFVALSLAVFAGLLIIDARGLVFILSDFPTIEPHAHMSKIGLQWLDHMALFRGIGLYFLLSILLAVQRARAKDFAGHQRWIFRHIGSGLWVAVQRIYVGVMMTEANTPEDQKANFADGATLGAALTIVTAEVAIQLVAWGKASPSSKKTS
;
A
#
# COMPACT_ATOMS: atom_id res chain seq x y z
N MET A 1 -34.69 -30.92 8.63
CA MET A 1 -34.09 -31.65 7.48
C MET A 1 -33.44 -32.93 8.00
N PRO A 2 -33.77 -34.12 7.48
CA PRO A 2 -33.14 -35.38 7.91
C PRO A 2 -31.64 -35.37 7.60
N LEU A 3 -30.83 -36.19 8.27
CA LEU A 3 -29.39 -36.27 7.99
C LEU A 3 -29.08 -36.65 6.52
N PRO A 4 -27.94 -36.20 5.94
CA PRO A 4 -27.45 -36.69 4.65
C PRO A 4 -26.91 -38.13 4.69
N PHE A 5 -26.85 -38.77 5.86
CA PHE A 5 -26.20 -40.07 6.04
C PHE A 5 -27.22 -41.21 5.99
N PRO A 6 -26.99 -42.24 5.13
CA PRO A 6 -27.84 -43.43 5.08
C PRO A 6 -28.00 -44.09 6.46
N GLY A 7 -29.25 -44.40 6.85
CA GLY A 7 -29.56 -45.07 8.13
C GLY A 7 -29.68 -44.14 9.35
N LEU A 8 -29.42 -42.84 9.21
CA LEU A 8 -29.57 -41.84 10.29
C LEU A 8 -30.69 -40.82 10.01
N GLU A 9 -31.62 -41.14 9.12
CA GLU A 9 -32.70 -40.26 8.64
C GLU A 9 -33.67 -39.81 9.75
N HIS A 10 -33.72 -40.53 10.87
CA HIS A 10 -34.53 -40.22 12.04
C HIS A 10 -33.98 -39.08 12.91
N ILE A 11 -32.70 -38.72 12.75
CA ILE A 11 -32.06 -37.62 13.49
C ILE A 11 -32.37 -36.31 12.76
N ARG A 12 -32.88 -35.32 13.50
CA ARG A 12 -33.25 -34.02 12.95
C ARG A 12 -32.08 -33.04 13.02
N ASP A 13 -32.21 -31.97 12.27
CA ASP A 13 -31.26 -30.86 12.24
C ASP A 13 -31.19 -30.08 13.57
N ASP A 14 -32.25 -30.07 14.38
CA ASP A 14 -32.21 -29.54 15.75
C ASP A 14 -31.21 -30.33 16.63
N ASP A 15 -31.20 -31.66 16.50
CA ASP A 15 -30.38 -32.54 17.34
C ASP A 15 -28.88 -32.37 16.99
N LEU A 16 -28.58 -32.21 15.70
CA LEU A 16 -27.22 -31.95 15.22
C LEU A 16 -26.71 -30.57 15.59
N PHE A 17 -27.59 -29.57 15.57
CA PHE A 17 -27.24 -28.22 15.93
C PHE A 17 -26.74 -28.16 17.38
N LEU A 18 -27.39 -28.86 18.30
CA LEU A 18 -26.94 -28.95 19.69
C LEU A 18 -25.57 -29.65 19.82
N CYS A 19 -25.30 -30.66 19.00
CA CYS A 19 -24.00 -31.34 18.97
C CYS A 19 -22.84 -30.43 18.55
N LEU A 20 -23.09 -29.32 17.83
CA LEU A 20 -22.02 -28.38 17.49
C LEU A 20 -21.37 -27.73 18.74
N ASN A 21 -22.06 -27.73 19.88
CA ASN A 21 -21.51 -27.26 21.16
C ASN A 21 -20.33 -28.11 21.67
N PHE A 22 -20.12 -29.33 21.14
CA PHE A 22 -18.92 -30.11 21.44
C PHE A 22 -17.62 -29.40 21.03
N VAL A 23 -17.70 -28.35 20.19
CA VAL A 23 -16.56 -27.47 19.88
C VAL A 23 -15.92 -26.88 21.15
N MET A 24 -16.72 -26.69 22.22
CA MET A 24 -16.25 -26.13 23.49
C MET A 24 -15.14 -26.97 24.14
N VAL A 25 -15.12 -28.29 23.89
CA VAL A 25 -14.01 -29.15 24.35
C VAL A 25 -12.68 -28.71 23.73
N GLY A 26 -12.69 -28.33 22.45
CA GLY A 26 -11.53 -27.79 21.76
C GLY A 26 -11.06 -26.47 22.37
N TYR A 27 -11.99 -25.54 22.65
CA TYR A 27 -11.67 -24.26 23.27
C TYR A 27 -11.16 -24.40 24.71
N ILE A 28 -11.77 -25.28 25.51
CA ILE A 28 -11.29 -25.60 26.87
C ILE A 28 -9.87 -26.16 26.82
N ALA A 29 -9.59 -27.07 25.89
CA ALA A 29 -8.24 -27.62 25.70
C ALA A 29 -7.22 -26.54 25.29
N LEU A 30 -7.60 -25.60 24.42
CA LEU A 30 -6.74 -24.49 23.99
C LEU A 30 -6.48 -23.49 25.11
N ILE A 31 -7.50 -23.12 25.90
CA ILE A 31 -7.39 -22.08 26.93
C ILE A 31 -6.68 -22.61 28.17
N PHE A 32 -7.10 -23.76 28.71
CA PHE A 32 -6.62 -24.23 30.02
C PHE A 32 -5.50 -25.26 29.91
N PHE A 33 -5.40 -25.97 28.79
CA PHE A 33 -4.48 -27.10 28.63
C PHE A 33 -3.60 -27.00 27.35
N PRO A 34 -2.97 -25.85 27.04
CA PRO A 34 -2.26 -25.64 25.77
C PRO A 34 -1.04 -26.54 25.59
N GLY A 35 -0.48 -27.08 26.68
CA GLY A 35 0.65 -28.00 26.69
C GLY A 35 0.28 -29.48 26.76
N TRP A 36 -1.01 -29.82 26.89
CA TRP A 36 -1.43 -31.21 27.01
C TRP A 36 -1.23 -31.95 25.68
N ARG A 37 -0.67 -33.17 25.76
CA ARG A 37 -0.28 -33.97 24.57
C ARG A 37 -1.42 -34.20 23.59
N TYR A 38 -2.68 -34.17 24.07
CA TYR A 38 -3.86 -34.42 23.26
C TYR A 38 -4.53 -33.15 22.73
N THR A 39 -4.18 -31.94 23.18
CA THR A 39 -4.82 -30.69 22.73
C THR A 39 -4.75 -30.53 21.21
N LYS A 40 -3.60 -30.84 20.61
CA LYS A 40 -3.41 -30.79 19.14
C LYS A 40 -4.33 -31.77 18.42
N THR A 41 -4.45 -32.98 18.92
CA THR A 41 -5.24 -34.06 18.32
C THR A 41 -6.74 -33.78 18.48
N VAL A 42 -7.19 -33.48 19.70
CA VAL A 42 -8.60 -33.18 20.01
C VAL A 42 -9.12 -32.04 19.16
N THR A 43 -8.42 -30.89 19.15
CA THR A 43 -8.84 -29.72 18.37
C THR A 43 -8.86 -30.00 16.87
N PHE A 44 -7.86 -30.71 16.36
CA PHE A 44 -7.80 -31.07 14.94
C PHE A 44 -8.90 -32.07 14.57
N SER A 45 -9.15 -33.08 15.39
CA SER A 45 -10.26 -34.03 15.20
C SER A 45 -11.62 -33.33 15.19
N CYS A 46 -11.86 -32.36 16.07
CA CYS A 46 -13.06 -31.53 16.03
C CYS A 46 -13.18 -30.76 14.72
N VAL A 47 -12.11 -30.09 14.26
CA VAL A 47 -12.08 -29.34 12.99
C VAL A 47 -12.39 -30.26 11.81
N VAL A 48 -11.77 -31.44 11.75
CA VAL A 48 -11.99 -32.42 10.67
C VAL A 48 -13.43 -32.93 10.70
N MET A 49 -13.96 -33.26 11.87
CA MET A 49 -15.33 -33.71 12.05
C MET A 49 -16.34 -32.65 11.57
N TYR A 50 -16.20 -31.39 11.98
CA TYR A 50 -17.10 -30.32 11.54
C TYR A 50 -16.92 -29.97 10.06
N SER A 51 -15.70 -30.02 9.53
CA SER A 51 -15.45 -29.84 8.09
C SER A 51 -16.11 -30.93 7.25
N ALA A 52 -16.06 -32.19 7.71
CA ALA A 52 -16.73 -33.31 7.06
C ALA A 52 -18.25 -33.16 7.10
N LEU A 53 -18.80 -32.73 8.25
CA LEU A 53 -20.22 -32.42 8.38
C LEU A 53 -20.63 -31.29 7.43
N TYR A 54 -19.88 -30.19 7.39
CA TYR A 54 -20.11 -29.07 6.47
C TYR A 54 -20.12 -29.54 5.00
N PHE A 55 -19.14 -30.35 4.60
CA PHE A 55 -19.07 -30.89 3.24
C PHE A 55 -20.28 -31.79 2.91
N ALA A 56 -20.70 -32.64 3.85
CA ALA A 56 -21.90 -33.48 3.69
C ALA A 56 -23.18 -32.63 3.56
N LEU A 57 -23.31 -31.56 4.35
CA LEU A 57 -24.44 -30.64 4.27
C LEU A 57 -24.50 -29.91 2.92
N LEU A 58 -23.36 -29.43 2.42
CA LEU A 58 -23.28 -28.81 1.09
C LEU A 58 -23.61 -29.80 -0.03
N GLY A 59 -23.04 -31.01 0.02
CA GLY A 59 -23.32 -32.06 -0.96
C GLY A 59 -24.80 -32.41 -1.00
N LYS A 60 -25.46 -32.42 0.17
CA LYS A 60 -26.90 -32.63 0.27
C LYS A 60 -27.70 -31.49 -0.37
N ILE A 61 -27.39 -30.23 -0.02
CA ILE A 61 -28.04 -29.05 -0.60
C ILE A 61 -27.89 -29.06 -2.13
N ALA A 62 -26.71 -29.39 -2.64
CA ALA A 62 -26.45 -29.48 -4.08
C ALA A 62 -27.24 -30.62 -4.75
N LYS A 63 -27.31 -31.80 -4.12
CA LYS A 63 -28.09 -32.94 -4.61
C LYS A 63 -29.59 -32.63 -4.64
N ASP A 64 -30.11 -32.01 -3.59
CA ASP A 64 -31.53 -31.65 -3.47
C ASP A 64 -31.94 -30.51 -4.44
N ALA A 65 -30.96 -29.80 -5.01
CA ALA A 65 -31.15 -28.75 -6.02
C ALA A 65 -31.15 -29.27 -7.48
N LEU A 66 -30.82 -30.54 -7.74
CA LEU A 66 -30.80 -31.14 -9.08
C LEU A 66 -32.21 -31.66 -9.50
N PRO A 67 -32.68 -31.46 -10.76
CA PRO A 67 -34.06 -31.81 -11.19
C PRO A 67 -34.28 -33.28 -11.68
N PRO A 68 -35.56 -33.78 -11.82
CA PRO A 68 -36.83 -33.25 -11.28
C PRO A 68 -37.76 -34.26 -10.53
N PRO A 69 -38.58 -33.78 -9.55
CA PRO A 69 -38.63 -32.41 -9.04
C PRO A 69 -37.62 -32.18 -7.89
N PRO A 70 -36.98 -30.98 -7.80
CA PRO A 70 -36.08 -30.66 -6.70
C PRO A 70 -36.85 -30.52 -5.38
N ILE A 71 -36.39 -31.22 -4.35
CA ILE A 71 -36.98 -31.24 -2.99
C ILE A 71 -36.64 -29.94 -2.23
N VAL A 72 -35.56 -29.25 -2.61
CA VAL A 72 -35.14 -27.99 -2.00
C VAL A 72 -35.11 -26.88 -3.06
N ARG A 73 -35.97 -25.87 -2.89
CA ARG A 73 -35.91 -24.61 -3.66
C ARG A 73 -35.29 -23.54 -2.79
N LEU A 74 -34.14 -23.00 -3.20
CA LEU A 74 -33.61 -21.79 -2.59
C LEU A 74 -34.64 -20.64 -2.72
N PRO A 75 -34.74 -19.74 -1.73
CA PRO A 75 -35.63 -18.59 -1.81
C PRO A 75 -35.40 -17.79 -3.12
N PRO A 76 -36.47 -17.31 -3.80
CA PRO A 76 -36.33 -16.45 -4.97
C PRO A 76 -35.46 -15.24 -4.66
N GLY A 77 -34.54 -14.90 -5.57
CA GLY A 77 -33.58 -13.82 -5.34
C GLY A 77 -32.42 -14.19 -4.41
N SER A 78 -32.16 -15.48 -4.16
CA SER A 78 -30.91 -15.92 -3.52
C SER A 78 -29.73 -15.78 -4.50
N GLY A 79 -28.59 -15.31 -4.00
CA GLY A 79 -27.39 -15.10 -4.81
C GLY A 79 -26.23 -14.49 -4.03
N PHE A 80 -25.17 -14.11 -4.73
CA PHE A 80 -23.95 -13.52 -4.15
C PHE A 80 -23.60 -12.15 -4.76
N SER A 81 -24.47 -11.61 -5.62
CA SER A 81 -24.24 -10.38 -6.38
C SER A 81 -24.55 -9.12 -5.56
N SER A 82 -25.37 -9.25 -4.51
CA SER A 82 -25.79 -8.18 -3.62
C SER A 82 -25.97 -8.68 -2.19
N LEU A 83 -25.99 -7.76 -1.21
CA LEU A 83 -26.23 -8.12 0.18
C LEU A 83 -27.63 -8.71 0.39
N ASP A 84 -28.64 -8.16 -0.29
CA ASP A 84 -30.02 -8.64 -0.19
C ASP A 84 -30.15 -10.08 -0.69
N GLU A 85 -29.44 -10.43 -1.75
CA GLU A 85 -29.37 -11.79 -2.27
C GLU A 85 -28.72 -12.77 -1.28
N VAL A 86 -27.68 -12.34 -0.55
CA VAL A 86 -27.03 -13.14 0.49
C VAL A 86 -27.98 -13.30 1.69
N VAL A 87 -28.70 -12.25 2.09
CA VAL A 87 -29.72 -12.33 3.16
C VAL A 87 -30.81 -13.33 2.76
N ALA A 88 -31.30 -13.27 1.53
CA ALA A 88 -32.27 -14.23 1.00
C ALA A 88 -31.72 -15.67 1.06
N LEU A 89 -30.46 -15.88 0.68
CA LEU A 89 -29.80 -17.17 0.74
C LEU A 89 -29.74 -17.73 2.17
N PHE A 90 -29.36 -16.91 3.15
CA PHE A 90 -29.27 -17.31 4.56
C PHE A 90 -30.62 -17.44 5.26
N SER A 91 -31.72 -16.99 4.65
CA SER A 91 -33.08 -17.27 5.16
C SER A 91 -33.45 -18.77 5.04
N HIS A 92 -32.75 -19.52 4.20
CA HIS A 92 -32.94 -20.96 4.08
C HIS A 92 -32.25 -21.71 5.24
N ARG A 93 -33.05 -22.41 6.07
CA ARG A 93 -32.59 -23.14 7.28
C ARG A 93 -31.39 -24.04 7.04
N GLY A 94 -31.38 -24.82 5.94
CA GLY A 94 -30.28 -25.72 5.62
C GLY A 94 -28.98 -25.00 5.25
N VAL A 95 -29.08 -23.85 4.57
CA VAL A 95 -27.91 -23.05 4.18
C VAL A 95 -27.35 -22.34 5.41
N MET A 96 -28.21 -21.78 6.25
CA MET A 96 -27.81 -21.20 7.54
C MET A 96 -27.10 -22.22 8.43
N PHE A 97 -27.61 -23.45 8.52
CA PHE A 97 -26.97 -24.51 9.31
C PHE A 97 -25.59 -24.91 8.78
N ALA A 98 -25.43 -25.02 7.46
CA ALA A 98 -24.13 -25.27 6.84
C ALA A 98 -23.16 -24.10 7.10
N GLY A 99 -23.61 -22.85 6.95
CA GLY A 99 -22.83 -21.66 7.26
C GLY A 99 -22.39 -21.57 8.72
N TRP A 100 -23.28 -21.91 9.66
CA TRP A 100 -22.96 -21.95 11.08
C TRP A 100 -21.92 -23.03 11.40
N THR A 101 -22.05 -24.22 10.81
CA THR A 101 -21.08 -25.31 10.95
C THR A 101 -19.70 -24.89 10.40
N HIS A 102 -19.69 -24.17 9.28
CA HIS A 102 -18.47 -23.60 8.69
C HIS A 102 -17.77 -22.63 9.65
N TYR A 103 -18.50 -21.69 10.26
CA TYR A 103 -17.93 -20.76 11.23
C TYR A 103 -17.33 -21.47 12.44
N ILE A 104 -18.04 -22.45 13.02
CA ILE A 104 -17.54 -23.24 14.14
C ILE A 104 -16.24 -23.99 13.80
N ALA A 105 -16.18 -24.60 12.61
CA ALA A 105 -15.00 -25.31 12.16
C ALA A 105 -13.81 -24.37 11.93
N PHE A 106 -14.05 -23.26 11.23
CA PHE A 106 -13.00 -22.33 10.82
C PHE A 106 -12.46 -21.52 12.01
N ASP A 107 -13.32 -21.06 12.91
CA ASP A 107 -12.92 -20.29 14.08
C ASP A 107 -12.11 -21.16 15.06
N LEU A 108 -12.50 -22.43 15.26
CA LEU A 108 -11.70 -23.37 16.06
C LEU A 108 -10.34 -23.64 15.40
N PHE A 109 -10.29 -23.76 14.07
CA PHE A 109 -9.04 -23.93 13.34
C PHE A 109 -8.11 -22.72 13.53
N MET A 110 -8.64 -21.50 13.46
CA MET A 110 -7.88 -20.27 13.69
C MET A 110 -7.44 -20.13 15.15
N ALA A 111 -8.31 -20.43 16.11
CA ALA A 111 -7.97 -20.45 17.54
C ALA A 111 -6.82 -21.44 17.83
N ARG A 112 -6.88 -22.63 17.22
CA ARG A 112 -5.80 -23.62 17.27
C ARG A 112 -4.51 -23.07 16.67
N HIS A 113 -4.58 -22.46 15.49
CA HIS A 113 -3.41 -21.87 14.84
C HIS A 113 -2.74 -20.80 15.72
N ILE A 114 -3.54 -19.88 16.28
CA ILE A 114 -3.08 -18.82 17.19
C ILE A 114 -2.28 -19.42 18.37
N VAL A 115 -2.85 -20.40 19.09
CA VAL A 115 -2.19 -20.98 20.27
C VAL A 115 -0.93 -21.77 19.91
N LEU A 116 -0.93 -22.47 18.78
CA LEU A 116 0.24 -23.24 18.38
C LEU A 116 1.39 -22.34 17.93
N GLU A 117 1.09 -21.35 17.09
CA GLU A 117 2.10 -20.41 16.62
C GLU A 117 2.63 -19.56 17.79
N SER A 118 1.76 -19.05 18.67
CA SER A 118 2.19 -18.23 19.80
C SER A 118 3.19 -18.95 20.72
N ARG A 119 3.06 -20.27 20.83
CA ARG A 119 4.00 -21.11 21.60
C ARG A 119 5.33 -21.31 20.91
N GLU A 120 5.35 -21.38 19.58
CA GLU A 120 6.58 -21.44 18.78
C GLU A 120 7.34 -20.12 18.84
N VAL A 121 6.62 -19.00 18.81
CA VAL A 121 7.16 -17.63 18.96
C VAL A 121 7.59 -17.33 20.41
N GLY A 122 7.02 -18.05 21.38
CA GLY A 122 7.32 -17.88 22.80
C GLY A 122 6.53 -16.76 23.48
N ILE A 123 5.35 -16.40 22.94
CA ILE A 123 4.43 -15.46 23.58
C ILE A 123 3.80 -16.15 24.81
N PRO A 124 3.77 -15.52 25.99
CA PRO A 124 3.12 -16.06 27.17
C PRO A 124 1.66 -16.42 26.91
N HIS A 125 1.28 -17.65 27.24
CA HIS A 125 -0.05 -18.21 26.94
C HIS A 125 -1.21 -17.35 27.46
N TRP A 126 -1.06 -16.78 28.66
CA TRP A 126 -2.12 -15.98 29.27
C TRP A 126 -2.37 -14.64 28.54
N SER A 127 -1.43 -14.16 27.73
CA SER A 127 -1.67 -13.04 26.82
C SER A 127 -2.50 -13.44 25.59
N ILE A 128 -2.54 -14.73 25.26
CA ILE A 128 -3.22 -15.31 24.10
C ILE A 128 -4.60 -15.86 24.46
N ALA A 129 -4.79 -16.37 25.68
CA ALA A 129 -6.06 -16.94 26.13
C ALA A 129 -7.28 -16.01 25.92
N PRO A 130 -7.23 -14.69 26.19
CA PRO A 130 -8.34 -13.79 25.87
C PRO A 130 -8.64 -13.70 24.37
N LEU A 131 -7.60 -13.74 23.52
CA LEU A 131 -7.75 -13.68 22.06
C LEU A 131 -8.40 -14.96 21.51
N VAL A 132 -8.17 -16.11 22.14
CA VAL A 132 -8.89 -17.35 21.83
C VAL A 132 -10.38 -17.21 22.15
N VAL A 133 -10.74 -16.55 23.25
CA VAL A 133 -12.15 -16.24 23.58
C VAL A 133 -12.74 -15.27 22.56
N VAL A 134 -12.01 -14.24 22.13
CA VAL A 134 -12.48 -13.35 21.05
C VAL A 134 -12.67 -14.13 19.74
N THR A 135 -11.76 -15.06 19.41
CA THR A 135 -11.86 -15.89 18.21
C THR A 135 -13.10 -16.79 18.24
N LEU A 136 -13.53 -17.27 19.41
CA LEU A 136 -14.76 -18.06 19.57
C LEU A 136 -16.03 -17.28 19.16
N PHE A 137 -16.11 -16.00 19.51
CA PHE A 137 -17.31 -15.18 19.26
C PHE A 137 -17.21 -14.33 17.99
N ALA A 138 -15.98 -14.03 17.57
CA ALA A 138 -15.66 -13.14 16.46
C ALA A 138 -14.31 -13.56 15.85
N GLY A 139 -14.27 -14.71 15.17
CA GLY A 139 -13.09 -15.32 14.58
C GLY A 139 -12.09 -14.33 13.95
N PRO A 140 -12.51 -13.52 12.95
CA PRO A 140 -11.63 -12.56 12.29
C PRO A 140 -11.02 -11.50 13.23
N ALA A 141 -11.77 -11.05 14.24
CA ALA A 141 -11.28 -10.05 15.20
C ALA A 141 -10.20 -10.64 16.12
N GLY A 142 -10.37 -11.89 16.56
CA GLY A 142 -9.37 -12.60 17.36
C GLY A 142 -8.04 -12.79 16.62
N VAL A 143 -8.11 -13.12 15.32
CA VAL A 143 -6.94 -13.22 14.43
C VAL A 143 -6.25 -11.86 14.28
N CYS A 144 -7.01 -10.77 14.07
CA CYS A 144 -6.46 -9.42 13.97
C CYS A 144 -5.70 -9.01 15.25
N LEU A 145 -6.31 -9.24 16.43
CA LEU A 145 -5.69 -8.98 17.72
C LEU A 145 -4.42 -9.80 17.92
N TYR A 146 -4.41 -11.06 17.48
CA TYR A 146 -3.23 -11.91 17.54
C TYR A 146 -2.08 -11.39 16.67
N VAL A 147 -2.36 -10.99 15.43
CA VAL A 147 -1.35 -10.41 14.54
C VAL A 147 -0.73 -9.16 15.15
N LEU A 148 -1.54 -8.28 15.75
CA LEU A 148 -1.05 -7.09 16.46
C LEU A 148 -0.22 -7.46 17.70
N THR A 149 -0.67 -8.44 18.48
CA THR A 149 0.03 -8.93 19.67
C THR A 149 1.38 -9.53 19.32
N LYS A 150 1.45 -10.34 18.26
CA LYS A 150 2.69 -10.92 17.73
C LYS A 150 3.64 -9.82 17.23
N ALA A 151 3.14 -8.85 16.45
CA ALA A 151 3.94 -7.73 15.98
C ALA A 151 4.53 -6.89 17.13
N ALA A 152 3.75 -6.66 18.19
CA ALA A 152 4.23 -6.00 19.40
C ALA A 152 5.26 -6.85 20.15
N TRP A 153 5.00 -8.15 20.32
CA TRP A 153 5.92 -9.08 20.97
C TRP A 153 7.28 -9.12 20.27
N ASP A 154 7.28 -9.26 18.93
CA ASP A 154 8.50 -9.25 18.11
C ASP A 154 9.27 -7.93 18.19
N PHE A 155 8.57 -6.81 18.41
CA PHE A 155 9.18 -5.51 18.60
C PHE A 155 9.87 -5.36 19.95
N PHE A 156 9.29 -5.92 21.02
CA PHE A 156 9.78 -5.76 22.40
C PHE A 156 10.71 -6.90 22.87
N VAL A 157 10.55 -8.12 22.37
CA VAL A 157 11.30 -9.33 22.78
C VAL A 157 12.00 -9.95 21.56
N PRO A 158 13.26 -9.58 21.26
CA PRO A 158 13.93 -10.03 20.04
C PRO A 158 14.35 -11.52 20.10
N GLY A 159 13.60 -12.39 19.43
CA GLY A 159 13.92 -13.82 19.22
C GLY A 159 14.53 -14.14 17.83
N ARG A 160 14.70 -15.43 17.50
CA ARG A 160 15.23 -15.89 16.19
C ARG A 160 14.42 -15.37 14.98
N GLU A 161 13.11 -15.15 15.13
CA GLU A 161 12.22 -14.56 14.11
C GLU A 161 12.43 -13.06 13.89
N ALA A 162 13.02 -12.34 14.86
CA ALA A 162 13.43 -10.96 14.67
C ALA A 162 14.48 -10.81 13.55
N ARG A 163 15.26 -11.87 13.26
CA ARG A 163 16.13 -11.92 12.07
C ARG A 163 15.34 -12.06 10.77
N ALA A 164 14.27 -12.86 10.73
CA ALA A 164 13.41 -13.03 9.56
C ALA A 164 12.62 -11.75 9.23
N LEU A 165 12.05 -11.10 10.25
CA LEU A 165 11.42 -9.79 10.13
C LEU A 165 12.43 -8.71 9.76
N TRP A 166 13.66 -8.76 10.29
CA TRP A 166 14.73 -7.85 9.87
C TRP A 166 15.13 -8.08 8.41
N THR A 167 15.21 -9.32 7.93
CA THR A 167 15.45 -9.62 6.51
C THR A 167 14.29 -9.18 5.62
N ALA A 168 13.04 -9.35 6.04
CA ALA A 168 11.87 -8.88 5.30
C ALA A 168 11.82 -7.35 5.24
N ARG A 169 12.01 -6.65 6.38
CA ARG A 169 12.14 -5.19 6.43
C ARG A 169 13.29 -4.71 5.55
N ARG A 170 14.44 -5.39 5.59
CA ARG A 170 15.59 -5.10 4.72
C ARG A 170 15.25 -5.31 3.25
N GLY A 171 14.54 -6.37 2.90
CA GLY A 171 14.07 -6.65 1.54
C GLY A 171 13.16 -5.54 1.00
N VAL A 172 12.17 -5.11 1.81
CA VAL A 172 11.29 -3.99 1.46
C VAL A 172 12.08 -2.69 1.33
N LEU A 173 13.01 -2.39 2.24
CA LEU A 173 13.86 -1.19 2.13
C LEU A 173 14.76 -1.21 0.89
N VAL A 174 15.27 -2.37 0.49
CA VAL A 174 16.02 -2.54 -0.76
C VAL A 174 15.11 -2.29 -1.96
N LEU A 175 13.90 -2.86 -1.98
CA LEU A 175 12.93 -2.63 -3.04
C LEU A 175 12.59 -1.14 -3.17
N LEU A 176 12.29 -0.47 -2.05
CA LEU A 176 12.01 0.96 -2.01
C LEU A 176 13.21 1.80 -2.47
N TYR A 177 14.43 1.41 -2.10
CA TYR A 177 15.65 2.06 -2.57
C TYR A 177 15.83 1.90 -4.09
N VAL A 178 15.63 0.70 -4.63
CA VAL A 178 15.71 0.42 -6.08
C VAL A 178 14.64 1.20 -6.83
N ALA A 179 13.39 1.18 -6.36
CA ALA A 179 12.30 1.94 -6.96
C ALA A 179 12.58 3.44 -6.94
N THR A 180 13.02 4.00 -5.80
CA THR A 180 13.41 5.42 -5.68
C THR A 180 14.55 5.78 -6.63
N THR A 181 15.55 4.89 -6.76
CA THR A 181 16.68 5.08 -7.68
C THR A 181 16.22 5.05 -9.13
N GLY A 182 15.35 4.10 -9.49
CA GLY A 182 14.76 4.00 -10.83
C GLY A 182 13.94 5.23 -11.21
N LEU A 183 13.05 5.69 -10.32
CA LEU A 183 12.28 6.92 -10.51
C LEU A 183 13.20 8.15 -10.64
N SER A 184 14.26 8.22 -9.84
CA SER A 184 15.23 9.32 -9.91
C SER A 184 16.00 9.30 -11.24
N ALA A 185 16.46 8.12 -11.69
CA ALA A 185 17.15 7.95 -12.96
C ALA A 185 16.24 8.30 -14.15
N MET A 186 14.98 7.86 -14.09
CA MET A 186 13.96 8.22 -15.08
C MET A 186 13.78 9.74 -15.13
N MET A 187 13.68 10.44 -13.99
CA MET A 187 13.57 11.91 -13.97
C MET A 187 14.82 12.62 -14.50
N VAL A 188 16.01 12.12 -14.19
CA VAL A 188 17.26 12.67 -14.74
C VAL A 188 17.29 12.53 -16.26
N GLY A 189 16.97 11.34 -16.79
CA GLY A 189 16.83 11.13 -18.23
C GLY A 189 15.74 12.01 -18.83
N TRP A 190 14.59 12.09 -18.17
CA TRP A 190 13.43 12.88 -18.60
C TRP A 190 13.77 14.36 -18.80
N VAL A 191 14.58 14.90 -17.89
CA VAL A 191 14.90 16.34 -17.83
C VAL A 191 16.20 16.70 -18.57
N LEU A 192 17.15 15.77 -18.72
CA LEU A 192 18.40 16.07 -19.41
C LEU A 192 18.39 15.67 -20.89
N VAL A 193 17.56 14.70 -21.28
CA VAL A 193 17.64 14.06 -22.61
C VAL A 193 16.30 14.10 -23.36
N PHE A 194 15.20 13.85 -22.67
CA PHE A 194 13.85 13.69 -23.25
C PHE A 194 13.07 15.01 -23.30
N PRO A 195 11.89 15.08 -23.96
CA PRO A 195 11.25 16.36 -24.32
C PRO A 195 10.97 17.34 -23.17
N GLY A 196 10.92 16.89 -21.91
CA GLY A 196 10.82 17.76 -20.73
C GLY A 196 12.11 18.47 -20.35
N SER A 197 13.00 18.67 -21.32
CA SER A 197 14.41 19.00 -21.09
C SER A 197 14.68 20.49 -20.93
N TRP A 198 15.67 20.79 -20.10
CA TRP A 198 16.24 22.14 -19.95
C TRP A 198 16.88 22.67 -21.24
N MET A 199 17.16 21.79 -22.22
CA MET A 199 17.76 22.12 -23.52
C MET A 199 16.78 22.77 -24.50
N GLY A 200 15.48 22.67 -24.21
CA GLY A 200 14.44 23.18 -25.10
C GLY A 200 14.60 24.68 -25.39
N GLY A 201 14.54 25.06 -26.67
CA GLY A 201 14.71 26.46 -27.10
C GLY A 201 16.15 26.96 -27.05
N ARG A 202 17.12 26.08 -26.75
CA ARG A 202 18.55 26.41 -26.69
C ARG A 202 19.38 25.63 -27.70
N TRP A 203 18.94 24.42 -28.08
CA TRP A 203 19.71 23.48 -28.89
C TRP A 203 18.83 23.02 -30.05
N LYS A 204 19.09 23.55 -31.25
CA LYS A 204 18.27 23.27 -32.44
C LYS A 204 18.12 21.77 -32.74
N LEU A 205 19.21 21.01 -32.68
CA LEU A 205 19.16 19.55 -32.91
C LEU A 205 18.23 18.81 -31.94
N HIS A 206 18.18 19.25 -30.69
CA HIS A 206 17.26 18.69 -29.70
C HIS A 206 15.81 19.08 -30.05
N ASP A 207 15.58 20.34 -30.37
CA ASP A 207 14.23 20.84 -30.68
C ASP A 207 13.66 20.17 -31.94
N ASP A 208 14.47 20.04 -32.99
CA ASP A 208 14.13 19.33 -34.23
C ASP A 208 13.80 17.84 -33.95
N TRP A 209 14.61 17.16 -33.11
CA TRP A 209 14.38 15.77 -32.73
C TRP A 209 13.09 15.58 -31.91
N ILE A 210 12.80 16.52 -30.99
CA ILE A 210 11.55 16.51 -30.23
C ILE A 210 10.36 16.69 -31.17
N GLU A 211 10.42 17.64 -32.09
CA GLU A 211 9.37 17.89 -33.07
C GLU A 211 9.09 16.65 -33.93
N GLU A 212 10.11 16.05 -34.51
CA GLU A 212 10.00 14.81 -35.30
C GLU A 212 9.41 13.65 -34.48
N SER A 213 9.83 13.51 -33.21
CA SER A 213 9.34 12.46 -32.33
C SER A 213 7.85 12.67 -32.01
N PHE A 214 7.41 13.89 -31.70
CA PHE A 214 6.00 14.16 -31.44
C PHE A 214 5.15 13.89 -32.67
N ASP A 215 5.56 14.33 -33.86
CA ASP A 215 4.79 14.11 -35.08
C ASP A 215 4.66 12.61 -35.41
N LYS A 216 5.74 11.85 -35.20
CA LYS A 216 5.75 10.39 -35.39
C LYS A 216 4.82 9.64 -34.43
N TYR A 217 4.66 10.16 -33.21
CA TYR A 217 3.93 9.50 -32.13
C TYR A 217 2.58 10.16 -31.81
N ALA A 218 2.21 11.26 -32.48
CA ALA A 218 0.99 12.03 -32.22
C ALA A 218 -0.29 11.19 -32.31
N ALA A 219 -0.33 10.21 -33.23
CA ALA A 219 -1.46 9.29 -33.38
C ALA A 219 -1.60 8.26 -32.23
N VAL A 220 -0.54 8.05 -31.46
CA VAL A 220 -0.48 7.07 -30.34
C VAL A 220 -0.41 7.78 -28.98
N PHE A 221 0.00 9.05 -28.95
CA PHE A 221 0.22 9.84 -27.74
C PHE A 221 -0.55 11.17 -27.82
N PRO A 222 -1.86 11.18 -27.52
CA PRO A 222 -2.68 12.38 -27.53
C PRO A 222 -2.41 13.20 -26.25
N THR A 223 -1.23 13.81 -26.17
CA THR A 223 -0.90 14.78 -25.09
C THR A 223 -0.52 16.12 -25.69
N PRO A 224 -1.04 17.24 -25.18
CA PRO A 224 -0.66 18.57 -25.66
C PRO A 224 0.84 18.77 -25.59
N LYS A 225 1.47 19.18 -26.71
CA LYS A 225 2.92 19.47 -26.79
C LYS A 225 3.35 20.44 -25.69
N SER A 226 2.47 21.39 -25.34
CA SER A 226 2.65 22.37 -24.25
C SER A 226 2.97 21.74 -22.89
N LEU A 227 2.40 20.58 -22.54
CA LEU A 227 2.68 19.91 -21.25
C LEU A 227 4.18 19.62 -21.04
N ILE A 228 4.93 19.54 -22.14
CA ILE A 228 6.31 19.13 -22.15
C ILE A 228 7.22 20.28 -22.64
N THR A 229 6.76 21.13 -23.57
CA THR A 229 7.55 22.21 -24.16
C THR A 229 7.33 23.61 -23.57
N LYS A 230 6.32 23.81 -22.70
CA LYS A 230 5.91 25.16 -22.23
C LYS A 230 7.02 26.02 -21.60
N TYR A 231 8.13 25.44 -21.17
CA TYR A 231 9.23 26.17 -20.56
C TYR A 231 10.38 26.53 -21.53
N GLN A 232 10.29 26.16 -22.81
CA GLN A 232 11.33 26.40 -23.82
C GLN A 232 11.75 27.88 -23.92
N HIS A 233 10.81 28.80 -23.73
CA HIS A 233 11.07 30.25 -23.80
C HIS A 233 11.11 30.93 -22.42
N HIS A 234 11.33 30.16 -21.35
CA HIS A 234 11.39 30.68 -19.99
C HIS A 234 12.72 30.31 -19.29
N PRO A 235 13.84 30.99 -19.62
CA PRO A 235 15.16 30.71 -19.04
C PRO A 235 15.19 30.69 -17.52
N SER A 236 14.42 31.59 -16.87
CA SER A 236 14.33 31.63 -15.41
C SER A 236 13.74 30.34 -14.84
N VAL A 237 12.70 29.76 -15.46
CA VAL A 237 12.10 28.50 -15.02
C VAL A 237 13.04 27.33 -15.31
N GLN A 238 13.70 27.32 -16.47
CA GLN A 238 14.67 26.30 -16.82
C GLN A 238 15.82 26.22 -15.80
N LEU A 239 16.35 27.36 -15.36
CA LEU A 239 17.51 27.44 -14.47
C LEU A 239 17.17 27.34 -12.98
N THR A 240 15.94 27.65 -12.58
CA THR A 240 15.53 27.59 -11.16
C THR A 240 14.71 26.35 -10.83
N HIS A 241 13.91 25.84 -11.76
CA HIS A 241 13.05 24.67 -11.53
C HIS A 241 13.61 23.41 -12.19
N ILE A 242 13.70 23.41 -13.53
CA ILE A 242 13.90 22.20 -14.33
C ILE A 242 15.30 21.60 -14.10
N LEU A 243 16.35 22.38 -14.38
CA LEU A 243 17.71 21.90 -14.26
C LEU A 243 18.06 21.55 -12.80
N PRO A 244 17.72 22.38 -11.79
CA PRO A 244 17.90 22.00 -10.39
C PRO A 244 17.15 20.72 -9.98
N ALA A 245 15.95 20.47 -10.51
CA ALA A 245 15.19 19.25 -10.22
C ALA A 245 15.90 17.97 -10.71
N ALA A 246 16.56 18.02 -11.88
CA ALA A 246 17.37 16.89 -12.37
C ALA A 246 18.54 16.58 -11.43
N PHE A 247 19.30 17.60 -11.02
CA PHE A 247 20.40 17.41 -10.09
C PHE A 247 19.92 17.01 -8.70
N TRP A 248 18.78 17.53 -8.25
CA TRP A 248 18.15 17.11 -7.01
C TRP A 248 17.83 15.60 -7.07
N ALA A 249 17.16 15.14 -8.14
CA ALA A 249 16.83 13.74 -8.34
C ALA A 249 18.08 12.85 -8.38
N LEU A 250 19.14 13.29 -9.08
CA LEU A 250 20.42 12.57 -9.14
C LEU A 250 21.04 12.35 -7.74
N LEU A 251 20.88 13.32 -6.84
CA LEU A 251 21.44 13.25 -5.48
C LEU A 251 20.60 12.41 -4.52
N VAL A 252 19.30 12.19 -4.78
CA VAL A 252 18.40 11.41 -3.92
C VAL A 252 18.99 10.04 -3.52
N PRO A 253 19.33 9.13 -4.46
CA PRO A 253 19.84 7.80 -4.10
C PRO A 253 21.17 7.89 -3.33
N ILE A 254 22.01 8.86 -3.65
CA ILE A 254 23.30 9.08 -2.97
C ILE A 254 23.10 9.54 -1.52
N GLN A 255 22.11 10.40 -1.25
CA GLN A 255 21.83 10.92 0.09
C GLN A 255 21.23 9.87 1.03
N ILE A 256 20.41 8.95 0.50
CA ILE A 256 19.76 7.90 1.31
C ILE A 256 20.59 6.62 1.42
N HIS A 257 21.66 6.46 0.64
CA HIS A 257 22.52 5.28 0.69
C HIS A 257 23.26 5.17 2.04
N PRO A 258 23.08 4.07 2.82
CA PRO A 258 23.65 3.94 4.16
C PRO A 258 25.17 4.06 4.20
N ASP A 259 25.87 3.51 3.21
CA ASP A 259 27.32 3.49 3.20
C ASP A 259 27.92 4.83 2.81
N VAL A 260 27.22 5.67 2.03
CA VAL A 260 27.73 7.00 1.66
C VAL A 260 27.83 7.86 2.92
N ARG A 261 26.79 7.83 3.77
CA ARG A 261 26.80 8.50 5.06
C ARG A 261 27.85 7.93 6.02
N ARG A 262 28.04 6.60 6.05
CA ARG A 262 28.97 5.94 6.99
C ARG A 262 30.44 6.12 6.58
N ARG A 263 30.77 5.86 5.32
CA ARG A 263 32.14 5.78 4.77
C ARG A 263 32.63 7.12 4.24
N TYR A 264 31.76 7.94 3.65
CA TYR A 264 32.14 9.19 2.97
C TYR A 264 31.49 10.43 3.60
N ARG A 265 31.69 10.60 4.92
CA ARG A 265 31.02 11.64 5.74
C ARG A 265 31.20 13.07 5.21
N ARG A 266 32.39 13.44 4.74
CA ARG A 266 32.66 14.78 4.18
C ARG A 266 31.87 15.00 2.89
N ALA A 267 31.91 14.04 1.98
CA ALA A 267 31.17 14.09 0.71
C ALA A 267 29.66 14.16 0.97
N HIS A 268 29.11 13.31 1.85
CA HIS A 268 27.70 13.33 2.23
C HIS A 268 27.26 14.72 2.73
N ARG A 269 28.06 15.39 3.56
CA ARG A 269 27.74 16.74 4.05
C ARG A 269 27.73 17.80 2.94
N TRP A 270 28.72 17.80 2.06
CA TRP A 270 28.78 18.76 0.95
C TRP A 270 27.67 18.53 -0.06
N LEU A 271 27.45 17.27 -0.46
CA LEU A 271 26.34 16.91 -1.33
C LEU A 271 24.98 17.19 -0.68
N GLY A 272 24.86 17.06 0.65
CA GLY A 272 23.65 17.42 1.38
C GLY A 272 23.37 18.93 1.39
N ARG A 273 24.41 19.78 1.47
CA ARG A 273 24.26 21.24 1.32
C ARG A 273 23.83 21.62 -0.09
N LEU A 274 24.44 20.99 -1.10
CA LEU A 274 24.05 21.15 -2.49
C LEU A 274 22.60 20.71 -2.69
N PHE A 275 22.20 19.56 -2.13
CA PHE A 275 20.83 19.06 -2.18
C PHE A 275 19.82 20.07 -1.60
N VAL A 276 20.12 20.68 -0.44
CA VAL A 276 19.28 21.74 0.14
C VAL A 276 19.20 22.96 -0.79
N ALA A 277 20.33 23.42 -1.34
CA ALA A 277 20.34 24.57 -2.25
C ALA A 277 19.51 24.30 -3.52
N LEU A 278 19.60 23.10 -4.08
CA LEU A 278 18.79 22.66 -5.21
C LEU A 278 17.30 22.61 -4.85
N SER A 279 16.93 22.10 -3.66
CA SER A 279 15.53 22.12 -3.20
C SER A 279 14.98 23.55 -3.11
N LEU A 280 15.77 24.49 -2.59
CA LEU A 280 15.35 25.91 -2.51
C LEU A 280 15.22 26.54 -3.90
N ALA A 281 16.13 26.21 -4.82
CA ALA A 281 16.02 26.64 -6.22
C ALA A 281 14.74 26.10 -6.86
N VAL A 282 14.48 24.79 -6.74
CA VAL A 282 13.26 24.13 -7.27
C VAL A 282 12.00 24.83 -6.78
N PHE A 283 11.93 25.16 -5.49
CA PHE A 283 10.78 25.87 -4.92
C PHE A 283 10.68 27.32 -5.42
N ALA A 284 11.79 28.06 -5.52
CA ALA A 284 11.78 29.39 -6.13
C ALA A 284 11.28 29.34 -7.58
N GLY A 285 11.67 28.30 -8.33
CA GLY A 285 11.17 28.03 -9.67
C GLY A 285 9.67 27.74 -9.71
N LEU A 286 9.12 27.03 -8.72
CA LEU A 286 7.66 26.84 -8.58
C LEU A 286 6.93 28.17 -8.40
N LEU A 287 7.48 29.09 -7.60
CA LEU A 287 6.90 30.43 -7.44
C LEU A 287 6.91 31.23 -8.75
N ILE A 288 7.98 31.12 -9.55
CA ILE A 288 8.06 31.77 -10.87
C ILE A 288 7.04 31.18 -11.84
N ILE A 289 6.85 29.85 -11.82
CA ILE A 289 5.84 29.16 -12.64
C ILE A 289 4.44 29.67 -12.28
N ASP A 290 4.13 29.72 -10.98
CA ASP A 290 2.83 30.17 -10.48
C ASP A 290 2.57 31.65 -10.80
N ALA A 291 3.54 32.52 -10.53
CA ALA A 291 3.44 33.96 -10.80
C ALA A 291 3.26 34.30 -12.29
N ARG A 292 3.68 33.40 -13.19
CA ARG A 292 3.54 33.57 -14.65
C ARG A 292 2.37 32.83 -15.24
N GLY A 293 1.55 32.16 -14.42
CA GLY A 293 0.42 31.37 -14.91
C GLY A 293 0.83 30.16 -15.75
N LEU A 294 2.05 29.62 -15.56
CA LEU A 294 2.58 28.48 -16.32
C LEU A 294 2.21 27.12 -15.71
N VAL A 295 1.36 27.11 -14.68
CA VAL A 295 0.79 25.90 -14.08
C VAL A 295 -0.13 25.25 -15.10
N PHE A 296 -0.13 23.92 -15.22
CA PHE A 296 -0.86 23.23 -16.30
C PHE A 296 -2.35 23.54 -16.34
N ILE A 297 -2.93 23.79 -15.17
CA ILE A 297 -4.34 24.17 -15.00
C ILE A 297 -4.69 25.42 -15.81
N LEU A 298 -3.73 26.35 -15.95
CA LEU A 298 -3.89 27.63 -16.61
C LEU A 298 -3.31 27.65 -18.04
N SER A 299 -2.19 26.97 -18.28
CA SER A 299 -1.42 27.13 -19.52
C SER A 299 -1.68 26.06 -20.58
N ASP A 300 -2.08 24.85 -20.18
CA ASP A 300 -1.94 23.67 -21.05
C ASP A 300 -3.26 23.24 -21.72
N PHE A 301 -4.39 23.77 -21.25
CA PHE A 301 -5.74 23.45 -21.74
C PHE A 301 -6.59 24.72 -21.96
N PRO A 302 -6.32 25.52 -23.01
CA PRO A 302 -6.94 26.84 -23.20
C PRO A 302 -8.44 26.78 -23.52
N THR A 303 -8.96 25.63 -23.97
CA THR A 303 -10.37 25.41 -24.27
C THR A 303 -11.21 25.07 -23.03
N ILE A 304 -10.57 24.84 -21.89
CA ILE A 304 -11.21 24.42 -20.65
C ILE A 304 -11.12 25.56 -19.64
N GLU A 305 -12.24 25.86 -18.97
CA GLU A 305 -12.28 26.82 -17.86
C GLU A 305 -11.12 26.58 -16.86
N PRO A 306 -10.33 27.62 -16.52
CA PRO A 306 -9.15 27.48 -15.67
C PRO A 306 -9.45 26.79 -14.34
N HIS A 307 -10.59 27.09 -13.73
CA HIS A 307 -11.02 26.52 -12.45
C HIS A 307 -11.94 25.30 -12.60
N ALA A 308 -11.98 24.66 -13.76
CA ALA A 308 -12.68 23.37 -13.89
C ALA A 308 -11.82 22.24 -13.29
N HIS A 309 -12.30 21.67 -12.19
CA HIS A 309 -11.69 20.54 -11.49
C HIS A 309 -12.13 19.25 -12.20
N MET A 310 -11.18 18.58 -12.85
CA MET A 310 -11.46 17.40 -13.67
C MET A 310 -10.77 16.17 -13.08
N SER A 311 -11.51 15.07 -13.04
CA SER A 311 -11.04 13.78 -12.55
C SER A 311 -11.85 12.68 -13.20
N LYS A 312 -11.20 11.55 -13.52
CA LYS A 312 -11.84 10.31 -13.97
C LYS A 312 -12.13 9.35 -12.81
N ILE A 313 -11.47 9.54 -11.68
CA ILE A 313 -11.59 8.68 -10.49
C ILE A 313 -12.47 9.29 -9.38
N GLY A 314 -13.27 10.31 -9.70
CA GLY A 314 -14.23 10.90 -8.76
C GLY A 314 -13.64 11.92 -7.79
N LEU A 315 -12.50 12.54 -8.12
CA LEU A 315 -11.85 13.57 -7.30
C LEU A 315 -12.13 15.01 -7.78
N GLN A 316 -13.22 15.25 -8.51
CA GLN A 316 -13.56 16.60 -9.02
C GLN A 316 -13.86 17.59 -7.89
N TRP A 317 -14.16 17.11 -6.68
CA TRP A 317 -14.35 17.95 -5.49
C TRP A 317 -13.04 18.54 -4.94
N LEU A 318 -11.89 18.05 -5.38
CA LEU A 318 -10.59 18.46 -4.87
C LEU A 318 -10.05 19.68 -5.62
N ASP A 319 -9.63 20.71 -4.89
CA ASP A 319 -8.89 21.82 -5.49
C ASP A 319 -7.46 21.41 -5.84
N HIS A 320 -7.26 21.01 -7.10
CA HIS A 320 -5.96 20.63 -7.61
C HIS A 320 -4.93 21.77 -7.53
N MET A 321 -5.34 23.03 -7.73
CA MET A 321 -4.42 24.17 -7.62
C MET A 321 -3.94 24.33 -6.17
N ALA A 322 -4.87 24.30 -5.22
CA ALA A 322 -4.54 24.35 -3.80
C ALA A 322 -3.69 23.14 -3.38
N LEU A 323 -4.00 21.93 -3.89
CA LEU A 323 -3.21 20.73 -3.65
C LEU A 323 -1.76 20.89 -4.12
N PHE A 324 -1.52 21.35 -5.35
CA PHE A 324 -0.15 21.51 -5.88
C PHE A 324 0.65 22.56 -5.12
N ARG A 325 0.03 23.70 -4.79
CA ARG A 325 0.65 24.71 -3.93
C ARG A 325 0.95 24.14 -2.54
N GLY A 326 0.03 23.36 -1.98
CA GLY A 326 0.21 22.66 -0.71
C GLY A 326 1.37 21.66 -0.72
N ILE A 327 1.49 20.85 -1.77
CA ILE A 327 2.62 19.93 -1.96
C ILE A 327 3.94 20.70 -2.09
N GLY A 328 3.96 21.80 -2.86
CA GLY A 328 5.12 22.67 -2.98
C GLY A 328 5.55 23.26 -1.63
N LEU A 329 4.59 23.73 -0.82
CA LEU A 329 4.85 24.20 0.53
C LEU A 329 5.37 23.08 1.43
N TYR A 330 4.78 21.88 1.35
CA TYR A 330 5.25 20.71 2.11
C TYR A 330 6.68 20.31 1.71
N PHE A 331 7.03 20.41 0.42
CA PHE A 331 8.40 20.21 -0.08
C PHE A 331 9.38 21.21 0.53
N LEU A 332 9.03 22.49 0.61
CA LEU A 332 9.86 23.49 1.29
C LEU A 332 9.97 23.24 2.80
N LEU A 333 8.84 23.04 3.49
CA LEU A 333 8.82 22.86 4.95
C LEU A 333 9.60 21.62 5.36
N SER A 334 9.47 20.51 4.62
CA SER A 334 10.18 19.28 4.91
C SER A 334 11.70 19.44 4.83
N ILE A 335 12.25 20.20 3.86
CA ILE A 335 13.70 20.43 3.79
C ILE A 335 14.18 21.39 4.89
N LEU A 336 13.40 22.42 5.22
CA LEU A 336 13.73 23.35 6.31
C LEU A 336 13.74 22.64 7.67
N LEU A 337 12.72 21.81 7.94
CA LEU A 337 12.64 21.00 9.15
C LEU A 337 13.77 19.96 9.20
N ALA A 338 14.12 19.34 8.07
CA ALA A 338 15.28 18.45 7.99
C ALA A 338 16.58 19.17 8.41
N VAL A 339 16.81 20.39 7.91
CA VAL A 339 17.99 21.20 8.27
C VAL A 339 17.95 21.63 9.73
N GLN A 340 16.78 22.05 10.24
CA GLN A 340 16.61 22.41 11.65
C GLN A 340 16.99 21.25 12.58
N ARG A 341 16.48 20.04 12.30
CA ARG A 341 16.80 18.83 13.09
C ARG A 341 18.28 18.46 13.00
N ALA A 342 18.90 18.59 11.83
CA ALA A 342 20.33 18.38 11.68
C ALA A 342 21.17 19.36 12.50
N ARG A 343 20.79 20.65 12.54
CA ARG A 343 21.44 21.67 13.37
C ARG A 343 21.29 21.38 14.87
N ALA A 344 20.13 20.89 15.28
CA ALA A 344 19.86 20.41 16.64
C ALA A 344 20.57 19.08 16.98
N LYS A 345 21.37 18.51 16.05
CA LYS A 345 22.03 17.20 16.17
C LYS A 345 21.06 16.02 16.33
N ASP A 346 19.76 16.23 16.07
CA ASP A 346 18.75 15.18 15.97
C ASP A 346 18.81 14.55 14.56
N PHE A 347 19.77 13.64 14.39
CA PHE A 347 20.01 13.00 13.09
C PHE A 347 18.89 12.02 12.70
N ALA A 348 18.20 11.41 13.66
CA ALA A 348 17.07 10.54 13.37
C ALA A 348 15.88 11.37 12.85
N GLY A 349 15.56 12.48 13.52
CA GLY A 349 14.56 13.44 13.07
C GLY A 349 14.91 14.05 11.71
N HIS A 350 16.17 14.44 11.49
CA HIS A 350 16.64 14.92 10.18
C HIS A 350 16.32 13.93 9.06
N GLN A 351 16.66 12.65 9.25
CA GLN A 351 16.42 11.64 8.22
C GLN A 351 14.94 11.40 7.96
N ARG A 352 14.09 11.36 8.99
CA ARG A 352 12.64 11.25 8.80
C ARG A 352 12.09 12.38 7.92
N TRP A 353 12.56 13.61 8.13
CA TRP A 353 12.17 14.73 7.28
C TRP A 353 12.76 14.68 5.87
N ILE A 354 13.96 14.13 5.68
CA ILE A 354 14.51 13.88 4.33
C ILE A 354 13.65 12.87 3.56
N PHE A 355 13.17 11.80 4.20
CA PHE A 355 12.29 10.83 3.53
C PHE A 355 10.98 11.48 3.07
N ARG A 356 10.36 12.30 3.94
CA ARG A 356 9.19 13.13 3.59
C ARG A 356 9.45 14.08 2.44
N HIS A 357 10.60 14.74 2.47
CA HIS A 357 11.03 15.66 1.41
C HIS A 357 11.15 14.96 0.07
N ILE A 358 11.80 13.79 0.03
CA ILE A 358 11.91 12.96 -1.18
C ILE A 358 10.52 12.54 -1.67
N GLY A 359 9.65 12.06 -0.78
CA GLY A 359 8.28 11.69 -1.13
C GLY A 359 7.49 12.87 -1.76
N SER A 360 7.63 14.07 -1.20
CA SER A 360 6.99 15.29 -1.71
C SER A 360 7.55 15.82 -3.03
N GLY A 361 8.71 15.35 -3.49
CA GLY A 361 9.31 15.74 -4.77
C GLY A 361 9.20 14.67 -5.85
N LEU A 362 9.33 13.39 -5.49
CA LEU A 362 9.42 12.28 -6.44
C LEU A 362 8.07 11.86 -7.02
N TRP A 363 6.96 12.38 -6.49
CA TRP A 363 5.62 12.09 -7.03
C TRP A 363 5.46 12.46 -8.50
N VAL A 364 6.21 13.47 -8.98
CA VAL A 364 6.18 13.86 -10.39
C VAL A 364 6.62 12.69 -11.29
N ALA A 365 7.58 11.88 -10.84
CA ALA A 365 8.00 10.68 -11.55
C ALA A 365 6.85 9.66 -11.65
N VAL A 366 6.15 9.42 -10.54
CA VAL A 366 4.99 8.51 -10.50
C VAL A 366 3.87 9.04 -11.38
N GLN A 367 3.61 10.34 -11.35
CA GLN A 367 2.62 11.00 -12.19
C GLN A 367 2.93 10.81 -13.67
N ARG A 368 4.19 10.91 -14.08
CA ARG A 368 4.61 10.71 -15.48
C ARG A 368 4.34 9.28 -15.95
N ILE A 369 4.61 8.29 -15.09
CA ILE A 369 4.29 6.89 -15.37
C ILE A 369 2.77 6.72 -15.47
N TYR A 370 2.00 7.28 -14.54
CA TYR A 370 0.54 7.21 -14.55
C TYR A 370 -0.05 7.80 -15.83
N VAL A 371 0.34 9.03 -16.20
CA VAL A 371 -0.10 9.67 -17.44
C VAL A 371 0.30 8.83 -18.65
N GLY A 372 1.52 8.29 -18.67
CA GLY A 372 1.97 7.38 -19.73
C GLY A 372 1.20 6.06 -19.80
N VAL A 373 0.62 5.56 -18.71
CA VAL A 373 -0.22 4.36 -18.73
C VAL A 373 -1.66 4.70 -19.17
N MET A 374 -2.21 5.78 -18.64
CA MET A 374 -3.61 6.17 -18.89
C MET A 374 -3.81 6.96 -20.20
N MET A 375 -2.74 7.19 -20.97
CA MET A 375 -2.77 7.99 -22.21
C MET A 375 -3.62 7.37 -23.32
N THR A 376 -3.76 6.04 -23.35
CA THR A 376 -4.60 5.33 -24.34
C THR A 376 -6.09 5.59 -24.15
N GLU A 377 -6.48 6.15 -23.00
CA GLU A 377 -7.85 6.50 -22.64
C GLU A 377 -8.08 8.03 -22.68
N ALA A 378 -7.11 8.82 -23.15
CA ALA A 378 -7.09 10.28 -23.08
C ALA A 378 -7.45 10.95 -24.43
N ASN A 379 -8.65 10.67 -24.94
CA ASN A 379 -9.03 11.05 -26.32
C ASN A 379 -9.48 12.52 -26.46
N THR A 380 -9.84 13.18 -25.36
CA THR A 380 -10.28 14.58 -25.34
C THR A 380 -9.36 15.45 -24.48
N PRO A 381 -9.30 16.78 -24.71
CA PRO A 381 -8.60 17.70 -23.82
C PRO A 381 -9.05 17.58 -22.35
N GLU A 382 -10.34 17.31 -22.12
CA GLU A 382 -10.94 17.09 -20.80
C GLU A 382 -10.37 15.83 -20.16
N ASP A 383 -10.31 14.73 -20.91
CA ASP A 383 -9.72 13.47 -20.45
C ASP A 383 -8.24 13.63 -20.11
N GLN A 384 -7.50 14.39 -20.91
CA GLN A 384 -6.08 14.66 -20.72
C GLN A 384 -5.85 15.51 -19.46
N LYS A 385 -6.66 16.55 -19.25
CA LYS A 385 -6.63 17.39 -18.05
C LYS A 385 -6.96 16.58 -16.80
N ALA A 386 -8.01 15.74 -16.87
CA ALA A 386 -8.40 14.83 -15.79
C ALA A 386 -7.31 13.82 -15.44
N ASN A 387 -6.77 13.12 -16.44
CA ASN A 387 -5.68 12.15 -16.26
C ASN A 387 -4.44 12.79 -15.62
N PHE A 388 -4.08 14.00 -16.05
CA PHE A 388 -2.94 14.72 -15.51
C PHE A 388 -3.15 15.08 -14.03
N ALA A 389 -4.34 15.57 -13.68
CA ALA A 389 -4.72 15.94 -12.32
C ALA A 389 -4.81 14.72 -11.38
N ASP A 390 -5.41 13.62 -11.84
CA ASP A 390 -5.52 12.36 -11.10
C ASP A 390 -4.15 11.74 -10.85
N GLY A 391 -3.31 11.66 -11.88
CA GLY A 391 -1.95 11.12 -11.74
C GLY A 391 -1.11 11.93 -10.76
N ALA A 392 -1.30 13.24 -10.73
CA ALA A 392 -0.59 14.11 -9.80
C ALA A 392 -1.06 13.92 -8.36
N THR A 393 -2.37 13.79 -8.15
CA THR A 393 -2.98 13.54 -6.84
C THR A 393 -2.60 12.16 -6.29
N LEU A 394 -2.78 11.10 -7.10
CA LEU A 394 -2.43 9.73 -6.74
C LEU A 394 -0.92 9.58 -6.55
N GLY A 395 -0.12 10.18 -7.43
CA GLY A 395 1.33 10.17 -7.31
C GLY A 395 1.79 10.75 -5.97
N ALA A 396 1.25 11.92 -5.59
CA ALA A 396 1.61 12.59 -4.35
C ALA A 396 1.17 11.79 -3.12
N ALA A 397 -0.07 11.27 -3.11
CA ALA A 397 -0.55 10.42 -2.03
C ALA A 397 0.32 9.17 -1.87
N LEU A 398 0.62 8.48 -2.98
CA LEU A 398 1.40 7.25 -2.98
C LEU A 398 2.81 7.48 -2.43
N THR A 399 3.54 8.51 -2.91
CA THR A 399 4.92 8.73 -2.48
C THR A 399 5.01 9.26 -1.04
N ILE A 400 4.05 10.07 -0.58
CA ILE A 400 4.00 10.52 0.81
C ILE A 400 3.72 9.35 1.75
N VAL A 401 2.72 8.51 1.44
CA VAL A 401 2.43 7.30 2.23
C VAL A 401 3.62 6.34 2.21
N THR A 402 4.24 6.13 1.05
CA THR A 402 5.43 5.29 0.91
C THR A 402 6.60 5.82 1.75
N ALA A 403 6.78 7.14 1.82
CA ALA A 403 7.80 7.76 2.68
C ALA A 403 7.52 7.48 4.17
N GLU A 404 6.27 7.55 4.63
CA GLU A 404 5.92 7.19 6.01
C GLU A 404 6.14 5.70 6.29
N VAL A 405 5.74 4.81 5.37
CA VAL A 405 6.02 3.37 5.47
C VAL A 405 7.52 3.13 5.60
N ALA A 406 8.33 3.75 4.73
CA ALA A 406 9.78 3.65 4.80
C ALA A 406 10.34 4.14 6.14
N ILE A 407 9.79 5.23 6.69
CA ILE A 407 10.15 5.74 8.02
C ILE A 407 9.88 4.71 9.12
N GLN A 408 8.75 3.99 9.06
CA GLN A 408 8.44 2.96 10.06
C GLN A 408 9.34 1.73 9.93
N LEU A 409 9.81 1.42 8.73
CA LEU A 409 10.66 0.25 8.46
C LEU A 409 12.14 0.49 8.79
N VAL A 410 12.63 1.73 8.69
CA VAL A 410 14.03 2.08 9.03
C VAL A 410 14.25 2.02 10.54
N ALA A 411 15.27 1.26 10.96
CA ALA A 411 15.70 1.21 12.35
C ALA A 411 16.43 2.52 12.75
N TRP A 412 15.74 3.38 13.48
CA TRP A 412 16.31 4.62 14.01
C TRP A 412 17.05 4.34 15.34
N GLY A 413 18.37 4.21 15.31
CA GLY A 413 19.20 4.42 16.49
C GLY A 413 19.14 3.41 17.65
N LYS A 414 18.63 2.17 17.47
CA LYS A 414 18.97 1.09 18.41
C LYS A 414 20.30 0.47 17.99
N ALA A 415 21.32 0.63 18.84
CA ALA A 415 22.63 0.03 18.63
C ALA A 415 22.49 -1.46 18.32
N SER A 416 23.25 -1.93 17.33
CA SER A 416 23.55 -3.36 17.18
C SER A 416 23.94 -3.89 18.56
N PRO A 417 23.39 -5.02 19.05
CA PRO A 417 23.99 -5.69 20.19
C PRO A 417 25.43 -5.96 19.79
N SER A 418 26.36 -5.30 20.46
CA SER A 418 27.79 -5.48 20.22
C SER A 418 28.08 -6.97 20.23
N SER A 419 28.69 -7.49 19.17
CA SER A 419 29.36 -8.79 19.23
C SER A 419 30.29 -8.72 20.43
N LYS A 420 29.95 -9.41 21.53
CA LYS A 420 30.86 -9.64 22.63
C LYS A 420 32.12 -10.23 22.01
N LYS A 421 33.21 -9.47 22.07
CA LYS A 421 34.55 -9.99 21.86
C LYS A 421 34.73 -11.09 22.91
N THR A 422 34.82 -12.33 22.46
CA THR A 422 35.43 -13.40 23.24
C THR A 422 36.94 -13.18 23.18
N SER A 423 37.48 -12.59 24.24
CA SER A 423 38.87 -12.80 24.64
C SER A 423 38.96 -14.11 25.41
#